data_AF-A0A3R7F6G5-F1
#
_entry.id   AF-A0A3R7F6G5-F1
#
_cell.length_a   1.000
_cell.length_b   1.000
_cell.length_c   1.000
_cell.angle_alpha   90.00
_cell.angle_beta   90.00
_cell.angle_gamma   90.00
#
_symmetry.space_group_name_H-M   'P 1'
#
loop_
_entity.id
_entity.type
_entity.pdbx_description
1 polymer ?
#
loop_
_entity_poly.entity_id
_entity_poly.type
_entity_poly.pdbx_seq_one_letter_code
_entity_poly.pdbx_strand_id
1 'polypeptide(L)'
;MRIIVEEGCSLCGVTYPSHLLHRCLRCGRLYCGNCIVYDDEGRPICLRCARKKVSPTVVFRSKYTYLREYLARKAKYSSYARLSFKKIEEIMGDRLPPSALHNSQWWSNIHGQSHSDAWLSVGWKVEEVDLEKREVVFRREIPRQIEKNRRKRRKPVSAAFKALALKPKKRRRKSPSLSKIAKAQARIKNIQRRLSGQRTFRGLKQRSTYEKRLYKPHEKPE
;
A
#
# COMPACT_ATOMS: atom_id res chain seq x y z
N MET A 1 -1.41 26.64 -24.23
CA MET A 1 -2.27 26.32 -23.06
C MET A 1 -1.96 24.91 -22.60
N ARG A 2 -1.61 24.67 -21.33
CA ARG A 2 -1.41 23.30 -20.81
C ARG A 2 -2.78 22.74 -20.46
N ILE A 3 -3.25 21.74 -21.20
CA ILE A 3 -4.51 21.05 -20.88
C ILE A 3 -4.28 20.26 -19.59
N ILE A 4 -4.95 20.67 -18.52
CA ILE A 4 -4.93 19.95 -17.24
C ILE A 4 -6.06 18.94 -17.30
N VAL A 5 -5.73 17.67 -17.54
CA VAL A 5 -6.70 16.57 -17.43
C VAL A 5 -6.84 16.23 -15.95
N GLU A 6 -8.06 16.36 -15.42
CA GLU A 6 -8.38 15.98 -14.05
C GLU A 6 -8.94 14.56 -13.98
N GLU A 7 -8.37 13.74 -13.09
CA GLU A 7 -8.78 12.36 -12.90
C GLU A 7 -9.01 12.08 -11.40
N GLY A 8 -9.90 11.13 -11.12
CA GLY A 8 -10.29 10.78 -9.76
C GLY A 8 -9.37 9.74 -9.13
N CYS A 9 -8.94 9.98 -7.89
CA CYS A 9 -8.28 8.94 -7.09
C CYS A 9 -9.28 7.82 -6.74
N SER A 10 -8.95 6.58 -7.10
CA SER A 10 -9.84 5.42 -6.87
C SER A 10 -10.06 5.06 -5.39
N LEU A 11 -9.23 5.60 -4.47
CA LEU A 11 -9.36 5.41 -3.02
C LEU A 11 -10.18 6.53 -2.39
N CYS A 12 -9.71 7.78 -2.42
CA CYS A 12 -10.38 8.89 -1.75
C CYS A 12 -11.53 9.50 -2.57
N GLY A 13 -11.60 9.26 -3.88
CA GLY A 13 -12.67 9.75 -4.75
C GLY A 13 -12.57 11.24 -5.11
N VAL A 14 -11.48 11.90 -4.75
CA VAL A 14 -11.22 13.32 -5.06
C VAL A 14 -10.50 13.41 -6.39
N THR A 15 -10.82 14.46 -7.17
CA THR A 15 -10.17 14.78 -8.44
C THR A 15 -8.84 15.50 -8.20
N TYR A 16 -7.84 15.09 -8.98
CA TYR A 16 -6.51 15.69 -9.02
C TYR A 16 -6.04 15.79 -10.47
N PRO A 17 -5.11 16.71 -10.78
CA PRO A 17 -4.41 16.69 -12.05
C PRO A 17 -3.74 15.34 -12.31
N SER A 18 -3.91 14.79 -13.51
CA SER A 18 -3.45 13.44 -13.89
C SER A 18 -1.96 13.19 -13.61
N HIS A 19 -1.12 14.20 -13.81
CA HIS A 19 0.33 14.12 -13.56
C HIS A 19 0.72 13.93 -12.07
N LEU A 20 -0.19 14.22 -11.14
CA LEU A 20 0.01 13.98 -9.70
C LEU A 20 -0.54 12.62 -9.24
N LEU A 21 -1.25 11.91 -10.12
CA LEU A 21 -1.74 10.58 -9.84
C LEU A 21 -0.69 9.54 -10.20
N HIS A 22 -0.67 8.48 -9.41
CA HIS A 22 0.22 7.36 -9.57
C HIS A 22 -0.57 6.09 -9.86
N ARG A 23 -0.09 5.32 -10.83
CA ARG A 23 -0.67 4.01 -11.18
C ARG A 23 -0.14 2.94 -10.23
N CYS A 24 -1.05 2.23 -9.57
CA CYS A 24 -0.67 1.09 -8.73
C CYS A 24 -0.29 -0.11 -9.61
N LEU A 25 0.84 -0.75 -9.33
CA LEU A 25 1.27 -1.94 -10.08
C LEU A 25 0.36 -3.16 -9.89
N ARG A 26 -0.30 -3.30 -8.74
CA ARG A 26 -1.15 -4.48 -8.46
C ARG A 26 -2.55 -4.40 -9.05
N CYS A 27 -3.19 -3.23 -9.03
CA CYS A 27 -4.57 -3.08 -9.47
C CYS A 27 -4.74 -2.18 -10.72
N GLY A 28 -3.66 -1.57 -11.21
CA GLY A 28 -3.66 -0.76 -12.43
C GLY A 28 -4.39 0.57 -12.35
N ARG A 29 -5.04 0.90 -11.23
CA ARG A 29 -5.83 2.13 -11.02
C ARG A 29 -4.96 3.30 -10.56
N LEU A 30 -5.51 4.51 -10.71
CA LEU A 30 -4.88 5.77 -10.33
C LEU A 30 -5.20 6.19 -8.90
N TYR A 31 -4.17 6.68 -8.20
CA TYR A 31 -4.23 7.08 -6.80
C TYR A 31 -3.41 8.36 -6.56
N CYS A 32 -3.88 9.20 -5.65
CA CYS A 32 -3.12 10.38 -5.22
C CYS A 32 -1.92 9.99 -4.33
N GLY A 33 -0.99 10.93 -4.14
CA GLY A 33 0.22 10.71 -3.32
C GLY A 33 -0.04 10.25 -1.89
N ASN A 34 -1.19 10.61 -1.29
CA ASN A 34 -1.58 10.14 0.04
C ASN A 34 -2.07 8.70 0.05
N CYS A 35 -2.59 8.21 -1.07
CA CYS A 35 -3.24 6.90 -1.20
C CYS A 35 -2.28 5.82 -1.73
N ILE A 36 -0.99 6.12 -1.81
CA ILE A 36 0.03 5.24 -2.36
C ILE A 36 1.21 5.09 -1.40
N VAL A 37 1.76 3.89 -1.39
CA VAL A 37 2.97 3.48 -0.66
C VAL A 37 3.94 2.91 -1.69
N TYR A 38 5.23 2.95 -1.39
CA TYR A 38 6.24 2.35 -2.25
C TYR A 38 6.74 1.08 -1.57
N ASP A 39 6.83 0.01 -2.34
CA ASP A 39 7.47 -1.24 -1.90
C ASP A 39 8.99 -1.03 -1.75
N ASP A 40 9.68 -2.04 -1.22
CA ASP A 40 11.13 -2.03 -0.98
C ASP A 40 11.94 -1.75 -2.26
N GLU A 41 11.38 -2.13 -3.41
CA GLU A 41 11.92 -1.87 -4.75
C GLU A 41 11.60 -0.46 -5.29
N GLY A 42 10.98 0.41 -4.48
CA GLY A 42 10.55 1.75 -4.89
C GLY A 42 9.33 1.76 -5.82
N ARG A 43 8.60 0.65 -5.90
CA ARG A 43 7.46 0.47 -6.80
C ARG A 43 6.13 0.96 -6.18
N PRO A 44 5.30 1.73 -6.90
CA PRO A 44 4.08 2.31 -6.34
C PRO A 44 2.94 1.28 -6.17
N ILE A 45 2.45 1.12 -4.94
CA ILE A 45 1.31 0.26 -4.57
C ILE A 45 0.28 1.05 -3.75
N CYS A 46 -1.01 0.91 -4.09
CA CYS A 46 -2.07 1.60 -3.35
C CYS A 46 -2.28 1.01 -1.95
N LEU A 47 -2.77 1.82 -1.01
CA LEU A 47 -2.99 1.39 0.39
C LEU A 47 -3.85 0.12 0.54
N ARG A 48 -4.82 -0.08 -0.36
CA ARG A 48 -5.64 -1.31 -0.38
C ARG A 48 -4.82 -2.54 -0.78
N CYS A 49 -3.98 -2.42 -1.80
CA CYS A 49 -3.12 -3.50 -2.27
C CYS A 49 -1.98 -3.79 -1.28
N ALA A 50 -1.44 -2.75 -0.63
CA ALA A 50 -0.46 -2.89 0.45
C ALA A 50 -1.06 -3.60 1.66
N ARG A 51 -2.28 -3.21 2.09
CA ARG A 51 -3.01 -3.91 3.17
C ARG A 51 -3.20 -5.40 2.87
N LYS A 52 -3.59 -5.75 1.65
CA LYS A 52 -3.73 -7.15 1.22
C LYS A 52 -2.41 -7.92 1.19
N LYS A 53 -1.26 -7.24 1.03
CA LYS A 53 0.08 -7.85 1.06
C LYS A 53 0.48 -8.20 2.50
N VAL A 54 0.25 -7.27 3.44
CA VAL A 54 0.66 -7.42 4.86
C VAL A 54 -0.29 -8.31 5.64
N SER A 55 -1.59 -8.18 5.41
CA SER A 55 -2.63 -9.01 6.02
C SER A 55 -3.44 -9.63 4.90
N PRO A 56 -2.97 -10.75 4.32
CA PRO A 56 -3.81 -11.52 3.42
C PRO A 56 -5.03 -11.93 4.24
N THR A 57 -6.21 -11.51 3.78
CA THR A 57 -7.45 -12.04 4.31
C THR A 57 -7.46 -13.50 3.92
N VAL A 58 -7.00 -14.37 4.82
CA VAL A 58 -7.17 -15.80 4.69
C VAL A 58 -8.68 -15.99 4.74
N VAL A 59 -9.32 -16.07 3.57
CA VAL A 59 -10.69 -16.53 3.48
C VAL A 59 -10.57 -17.98 3.90
N PHE A 60 -10.74 -18.27 5.19
CA PHE A 60 -10.82 -19.63 5.69
C PHE A 60 -11.90 -20.29 4.85
N ARG A 61 -11.48 -21.16 3.93
CA ARG A 61 -12.42 -21.89 3.10
C ARG A 61 -13.03 -22.92 4.04
N SER A 62 -14.22 -22.65 4.54
CA SER A 62 -14.98 -23.67 5.27
C SER A 62 -15.16 -24.87 4.35
N LYS A 63 -15.25 -26.08 4.90
CA LYS A 63 -15.53 -27.29 4.11
C LYS A 63 -16.80 -27.17 3.25
N TYR A 64 -17.74 -26.33 3.69
CA TYR A 64 -18.98 -26.02 2.99
C TYR A 64 -18.82 -25.07 1.79
N THR A 65 -17.61 -24.56 1.52
CA THR A 65 -17.35 -23.67 0.36
C THR A 65 -17.61 -24.35 -0.98
N TYR A 66 -17.36 -25.65 -1.11
CA TYR A 66 -17.67 -26.37 -2.35
C TYR A 66 -19.17 -26.51 -2.59
N LEU A 67 -19.95 -26.75 -1.52
CA LEU A 67 -21.40 -26.76 -1.59
C LEU A 67 -21.93 -25.38 -2.02
N ARG A 68 -21.37 -24.30 -1.45
CA ARG A 68 -21.66 -22.93 -1.84
C ARG A 68 -21.43 -22.70 -3.33
N GLU A 69 -20.27 -23.09 -3.86
CA GLU A 69 -19.91 -22.92 -5.27
C GLU A 69 -20.77 -23.78 -6.21
N TYR A 70 -21.15 -24.98 -5.77
CA TYR A 70 -22.07 -25.84 -6.51
C TYR A 70 -23.46 -25.18 -6.64
N LEU A 71 -24.03 -24.71 -5.53
CA LEU A 71 -25.32 -24.01 -5.53
C LEU A 71 -25.27 -22.71 -6.35
N ALA A 72 -24.15 -21.97 -6.29
CA ALA A 72 -23.94 -20.77 -7.10
C ALA A 72 -23.93 -21.06 -8.60
N ARG A 73 -23.32 -22.17 -9.02
CA ARG A 73 -23.35 -22.62 -10.42
C ARG A 73 -24.76 -23.05 -10.84
N LYS A 74 -25.44 -23.81 -9.98
CA LYS A 74 -26.81 -24.29 -10.24
C LYS A 74 -27.84 -23.15 -10.31
N ALA A 75 -27.60 -22.05 -9.58
CA ALA A 75 -28.45 -20.86 -9.56
C ALA A 75 -28.61 -20.15 -10.91
N LYS A 76 -27.73 -20.44 -11.88
CA LYS A 76 -27.83 -19.92 -13.24
C LYS A 76 -28.98 -20.54 -14.04
N TYR A 77 -29.35 -21.78 -13.71
CA TYR A 77 -30.27 -22.59 -14.53
C TYR A 77 -31.49 -23.12 -13.76
N SER A 78 -31.42 -23.23 -12.43
CA SER A 78 -32.52 -23.77 -11.61
C SER A 78 -32.79 -22.93 -10.37
N SER A 79 -34.07 -22.86 -9.98
CA SER A 79 -34.55 -22.30 -8.72
C SER A 79 -34.68 -23.35 -7.62
N TYR A 80 -34.66 -24.64 -7.96
CA TYR A 80 -34.78 -25.75 -7.02
C TYR A 80 -33.60 -26.72 -7.16
N ALA A 81 -33.12 -27.23 -6.03
CA ALA A 81 -32.04 -28.21 -6.01
C ALA A 81 -32.33 -29.26 -4.94
N ARG A 82 -32.79 -30.43 -5.39
CA ARG A 82 -32.81 -31.64 -4.57
C ARG A 82 -31.43 -32.28 -4.55
N LEU A 83 -30.93 -32.59 -3.36
CA LEU A 83 -29.63 -33.22 -3.15
C LEU A 83 -29.74 -34.28 -2.07
N SER A 84 -29.20 -35.47 -2.32
CA SER A 84 -29.03 -36.49 -1.28
C SER A 84 -27.81 -36.18 -0.41
N PHE A 85 -27.81 -36.65 0.83
CA PHE A 85 -26.69 -36.44 1.76
C PHE A 85 -25.37 -36.96 1.19
N LYS A 86 -25.39 -38.13 0.54
CA LYS A 86 -24.22 -38.70 -0.15
C LYS A 86 -23.67 -37.75 -1.21
N LYS A 87 -24.56 -37.09 -1.97
CA LYS A 87 -24.13 -36.13 -2.99
C LYS A 87 -23.53 -34.87 -2.36
N ILE A 88 -24.06 -34.43 -1.23
CA ILE A 88 -23.52 -33.29 -0.48
C ILE A 88 -22.12 -33.61 0.05
N GLU A 89 -21.91 -34.79 0.62
CA GLU A 89 -20.59 -35.25 1.07
C GLU A 89 -19.57 -35.32 -0.07
N GLU A 90 -19.99 -35.83 -1.24
CA GLU A 90 -19.15 -35.86 -2.45
C GLU A 90 -18.76 -34.45 -2.90
N ILE A 91 -19.70 -33.50 -2.88
CA ILE A 91 -19.44 -32.10 -3.25
C ILE A 91 -18.48 -31.45 -2.25
N MET A 92 -18.66 -31.70 -0.95
CA MET A 92 -17.79 -31.14 0.10
C MET A 92 -16.41 -31.80 0.13
N GLY A 93 -16.30 -33.05 -0.33
CA GLY A 93 -15.12 -33.88 -0.15
C GLY A 93 -14.88 -34.29 1.31
N ASP A 94 -15.90 -34.18 2.17
CA ASP A 94 -15.85 -34.50 3.60
C ASP A 94 -17.21 -35.08 4.04
N ARG A 95 -17.21 -35.84 5.14
CA ARG A 95 -18.42 -36.45 5.70
C ARG A 95 -19.28 -35.41 6.42
N LEU A 96 -20.60 -35.59 6.34
CA LEU A 96 -21.54 -34.79 7.10
C LEU A 96 -21.43 -35.17 8.59
N PRO A 97 -21.50 -34.19 9.51
CA PRO A 97 -21.46 -34.48 10.93
C PRO A 97 -22.71 -35.30 11.34
N PRO A 98 -22.63 -36.15 12.38
CA PRO A 98 -23.77 -36.94 12.85
C PRO A 98 -25.00 -36.08 13.16
N SER A 99 -24.81 -34.85 13.63
CA SER A 99 -25.89 -33.89 13.89
C SER A 99 -26.70 -33.54 12.63
N ALA A 100 -26.07 -33.49 11.45
CA ALA A 100 -26.77 -33.24 10.19
C ALA A 100 -27.65 -34.43 9.76
N LEU A 101 -27.30 -35.64 10.20
CA LEU A 101 -28.00 -36.87 9.86
C LEU A 101 -29.21 -37.12 10.76
N HIS A 102 -29.16 -36.68 12.01
CA HIS A 102 -30.21 -36.97 13.00
C HIS A 102 -31.10 -35.77 13.32
N ASN A 103 -30.59 -34.53 13.16
CA ASN A 103 -31.32 -33.33 13.55
C ASN A 103 -31.66 -32.48 12.33
N SER A 104 -32.96 -32.36 12.02
CA SER A 104 -33.46 -31.44 10.99
C SER A 104 -33.08 -29.98 11.27
N GLN A 105 -32.98 -29.60 12.55
CA GLN A 105 -32.57 -28.26 12.98
C GLN A 105 -31.16 -27.86 12.52
N TRP A 106 -30.29 -28.83 12.25
CA TRP A 106 -28.97 -28.57 11.69
C TRP A 106 -29.05 -27.94 10.29
N TRP A 107 -30.10 -28.22 9.54
CA TRP A 107 -30.37 -27.65 8.22
C TRP A 107 -31.15 -26.32 8.28
N SER A 108 -31.24 -25.70 9.46
CA SER A 108 -31.95 -24.44 9.64
C SER A 108 -31.27 -23.26 8.93
N ASN A 109 -32.07 -22.25 8.59
CA ASN A 109 -31.62 -21.06 7.86
C ASN A 109 -31.15 -19.94 8.83
N ILE A 110 -30.31 -20.29 9.82
CA ILE A 110 -29.80 -19.35 10.84
C ILE A 110 -28.43 -18.80 10.42
N HIS A 111 -28.26 -17.47 10.41
CA HIS A 111 -26.97 -16.84 10.15
C HIS A 111 -25.95 -17.05 11.29
N GLY A 112 -24.66 -17.16 10.94
CA GLY A 112 -23.57 -17.28 11.91
C GLY A 112 -23.09 -18.70 12.17
N GLN A 113 -23.71 -19.70 11.53
CA GLN A 113 -23.18 -21.06 11.49
C GLN A 113 -22.51 -21.32 10.14
N SER A 114 -21.34 -21.97 10.17
CA SER A 114 -20.49 -22.12 8.97
C SER A 114 -21.11 -22.95 7.83
N HIS A 115 -22.05 -23.84 8.16
CA HIS A 115 -22.80 -24.64 7.20
C HIS A 115 -23.95 -23.84 6.60
N SER A 116 -24.79 -23.21 7.43
CA SER A 116 -25.92 -22.43 6.97
C SER A 116 -25.52 -21.22 6.14
N ASP A 117 -24.45 -20.53 6.53
CA ASP A 117 -23.89 -19.41 5.77
C ASP A 117 -23.45 -19.86 4.35
N ALA A 118 -23.16 -21.14 4.13
CA ALA A 118 -22.75 -21.64 2.81
C ALA A 118 -23.88 -21.54 1.78
N TRP A 119 -25.12 -21.93 2.10
CA TRP A 119 -26.24 -21.77 1.16
C TRP A 119 -26.85 -20.36 1.22
N LEU A 120 -26.96 -19.77 2.42
CA LEU A 120 -27.53 -18.44 2.61
C LEU A 120 -26.70 -17.35 1.90
N SER A 121 -25.37 -17.45 1.90
CA SER A 121 -24.51 -16.46 1.22
C SER A 121 -24.70 -16.39 -0.29
N VAL A 122 -25.34 -17.40 -0.89
CA VAL A 122 -25.63 -17.50 -2.34
C VAL A 122 -27.11 -17.25 -2.62
N GLY A 123 -27.90 -16.92 -1.60
CA GLY A 123 -29.35 -16.72 -1.73
C GLY A 123 -30.10 -18.03 -1.94
N TRP A 124 -29.60 -19.13 -1.39
CA TRP A 124 -30.36 -20.38 -1.27
C TRP A 124 -30.80 -20.55 0.17
N LYS A 125 -31.96 -21.16 0.36
CA LYS A 125 -32.45 -21.61 1.67
C LYS A 125 -32.86 -23.07 1.59
N VAL A 126 -32.76 -23.76 2.70
CA VAL A 126 -33.35 -25.10 2.84
C VAL A 126 -34.86 -24.92 2.98
N GLU A 127 -35.62 -25.60 2.13
CA GLU A 127 -37.08 -25.60 2.15
C GLU A 127 -37.58 -26.81 2.93
N GLU A 128 -37.12 -28.01 2.55
CA GLU A 128 -37.52 -29.28 3.16
C GLU A 128 -36.32 -30.20 3.36
N VAL A 129 -36.37 -31.02 4.40
CA VAL A 129 -35.35 -32.01 4.76
C VAL A 129 -36.04 -33.31 5.11
N ASP A 130 -35.78 -34.34 4.31
CA ASP A 130 -36.25 -35.70 4.55
C ASP A 130 -35.10 -36.51 5.16
N LEU A 131 -35.13 -36.74 6.48
CA LEU A 131 -34.10 -37.50 7.18
C LEU A 131 -34.15 -39.00 6.83
N GLU A 132 -35.34 -39.55 6.60
CA GLU A 132 -35.52 -40.97 6.23
C GLU A 132 -34.92 -41.27 4.86
N LYS A 133 -35.24 -40.43 3.87
CA LYS A 133 -34.70 -40.55 2.50
C LYS A 133 -33.30 -39.96 2.35
N ARG A 134 -32.81 -39.24 3.37
CA ARG A 134 -31.53 -38.53 3.41
C ARG A 134 -31.41 -37.53 2.25
N GLU A 135 -32.47 -36.74 2.03
CA GLU A 135 -32.54 -35.73 0.99
C GLU A 135 -32.79 -34.34 1.56
N VAL A 136 -32.24 -33.32 0.90
CA VAL A 136 -32.48 -31.90 1.19
C VAL A 136 -32.96 -31.22 -0.08
N VAL A 137 -34.03 -30.43 0.06
CA VAL A 137 -34.53 -29.56 -1.00
C VAL A 137 -34.08 -28.13 -0.70
N PHE A 138 -33.19 -27.62 -1.55
CA PHE A 138 -32.81 -26.21 -1.53
C PHE A 138 -33.69 -25.44 -2.51
N ARG A 139 -34.17 -24.29 -2.05
CA ARG A 139 -34.89 -23.32 -2.88
C ARG A 139 -34.09 -22.03 -2.96
N ARG A 140 -33.97 -21.51 -4.18
CA ARG A 140 -33.35 -20.21 -4.42
C ARG A 140 -34.32 -19.12 -3.97
N GLU A 141 -33.87 -18.32 -3.02
CA GLU A 141 -34.52 -17.07 -2.72
C GLU A 141 -34.02 -16.05 -3.75
N ILE A 142 -34.90 -15.64 -4.65
CA ILE A 142 -34.58 -14.53 -5.56
C ILE A 142 -34.23 -13.37 -4.64
N PRO A 143 -33.02 -12.80 -4.72
CA PRO A 143 -32.71 -11.64 -3.91
C PRO A 143 -33.75 -10.60 -4.29
N ARG A 144 -34.69 -10.31 -3.37
CA ARG A 144 -35.44 -9.06 -3.41
C ARG A 144 -34.38 -8.02 -3.67
N GLN A 145 -34.56 -7.20 -4.70
CA GLN A 145 -33.60 -6.16 -5.00
C GLN A 145 -33.50 -5.30 -3.76
N ILE A 146 -32.54 -5.60 -2.87
CA ILE A 146 -32.13 -4.71 -1.82
C ILE A 146 -31.53 -3.59 -2.65
N GLU A 147 -32.34 -2.55 -2.89
CA GLU A 147 -31.90 -1.32 -3.52
C GLU A 147 -30.54 -1.05 -2.91
N LYS A 148 -29.48 -1.18 -3.72
CA LYS A 148 -28.10 -1.16 -3.22
C LYS A 148 -27.97 0.14 -2.46
N ASN A 149 -28.08 0.08 -1.12
CA ASN A 149 -28.24 1.24 -0.27
C ASN A 149 -27.26 2.28 -0.76
N ARG A 150 -27.79 3.33 -1.41
CA ARG A 150 -27.03 4.29 -2.23
C ARG A 150 -25.69 4.52 -1.54
N ARG A 151 -24.60 3.96 -2.10
CA ARG A 151 -23.28 3.85 -1.46
C ARG A 151 -23.09 5.05 -0.56
N LYS A 152 -23.16 4.88 0.77
CA LYS A 152 -23.13 5.98 1.76
C LYS A 152 -22.20 7.06 1.22
N ARG A 153 -22.74 8.25 0.90
CA ARG A 153 -21.97 9.37 0.34
C ARG A 153 -20.69 9.47 1.14
N ARG A 154 -19.55 9.21 0.50
CA ARG A 154 -18.26 9.28 1.19
C ARG A 154 -18.17 10.68 1.78
N LYS A 155 -17.90 10.78 3.09
CA LYS A 155 -17.70 12.07 3.73
C LYS A 155 -16.66 12.84 2.90
N PRO A 156 -16.90 14.12 2.59
CA PRO A 156 -15.97 14.91 1.80
C PRO A 156 -14.62 14.92 2.52
N VAL A 157 -13.57 14.74 1.74
CA VAL A 157 -12.21 14.71 2.24
C VAL A 157 -11.83 16.13 2.68
N SER A 158 -11.16 16.28 3.82
CA SER A 158 -10.79 17.60 4.34
C SER A 158 -9.87 18.36 3.39
N ALA A 159 -9.99 19.70 3.35
CA ALA A 159 -9.12 20.56 2.55
C ALA A 159 -7.63 20.34 2.88
N ALA A 160 -7.32 20.13 4.18
CA ALA A 160 -5.98 19.79 4.63
C ALA A 160 -5.45 18.49 3.98
N PHE A 161 -6.28 17.46 3.84
CA PHE A 161 -5.87 16.23 3.18
C PHE A 161 -5.61 16.44 1.68
N LYS A 162 -6.46 17.20 0.99
CA LYS A 162 -6.25 17.55 -0.43
C LYS A 162 -4.94 18.33 -0.62
N ALA A 163 -4.66 19.27 0.28
CA ALA A 163 -3.42 20.05 0.25
C ALA A 163 -2.18 19.16 0.41
N LEU A 164 -2.21 18.15 1.29
CA LEU A 164 -1.10 17.19 1.44
C LEU A 164 -0.82 16.39 0.16
N ALA A 165 -1.87 16.00 -0.58
CA ALA A 165 -1.72 15.26 -1.83
C ALA A 165 -1.11 16.11 -2.96
N LEU A 166 -1.32 17.43 -2.93
CA LEU A 166 -0.77 18.38 -3.90
C LEU A 166 0.66 18.83 -3.55
N LYS A 167 1.13 18.61 -2.32
CA LYS A 167 2.47 19.05 -1.91
C LYS A 167 3.53 18.32 -2.73
N PRO A 168 4.42 19.05 -3.42
CA PRO A 168 5.53 18.42 -4.13
C PRO A 168 6.43 17.72 -3.10
N LYS A 169 6.72 16.44 -3.33
CA LYS A 169 7.69 15.72 -2.50
C LYS A 169 9.03 16.43 -2.64
N LYS A 170 9.61 16.89 -1.53
CA LYS A 170 10.96 17.46 -1.50
C LYS A 170 11.89 16.42 -2.12
N ARG A 171 12.41 16.70 -3.31
CA ARG A 171 13.46 15.86 -3.91
C ARG A 171 14.59 15.83 -2.88
N ARG A 172 14.99 14.62 -2.43
CA ARG A 172 16.20 14.49 -1.60
C ARG A 172 17.31 15.19 -2.36
N ARG A 173 17.86 16.27 -1.81
CA ARG A 173 18.97 16.99 -2.42
C ARG A 173 20.08 15.95 -2.57
N LYS A 174 20.43 15.60 -3.82
CA LYS A 174 21.58 14.73 -4.06
C LYS A 174 22.79 15.41 -3.42
N SER A 175 23.53 14.70 -2.59
CA SER A 175 24.78 15.21 -2.05
C SER A 175 25.67 15.64 -3.24
N PRO A 176 26.39 16.76 -3.12
CA PRO A 176 27.34 17.15 -4.16
C PRO A 176 28.34 16.01 -4.41
N SER A 177 28.77 15.83 -5.65
CA SER A 177 29.75 14.79 -5.99
C SER A 177 31.04 14.98 -5.20
N LEU A 178 31.78 13.90 -4.96
CA LEU A 178 33.07 13.94 -4.25
C LEU A 178 34.03 14.96 -4.87
N SER A 179 34.06 15.07 -6.21
CA SER A 179 34.84 16.08 -6.93
C SER A 179 34.42 17.53 -6.58
N LYS A 180 33.12 17.79 -6.43
CA LYS A 180 32.59 19.11 -6.08
C LYS A 180 32.92 19.47 -4.63
N ILE A 181 32.90 18.49 -3.73
CA ILE A 181 33.32 18.64 -2.32
C ILE A 181 34.82 18.94 -2.25
N ALA A 182 35.65 18.18 -2.97
CA ALA A 182 37.11 18.37 -3.00
C ALA A 182 37.50 19.75 -3.56
N LYS A 183 36.86 20.20 -4.65
CA LYS A 183 37.07 21.56 -5.21
C LYS A 183 36.71 22.64 -4.20
N ALA A 184 35.65 22.47 -3.43
CA ALA A 184 35.26 23.42 -2.39
C ALA A 184 36.29 23.46 -1.24
N GLN A 185 36.75 22.29 -0.77
CA GLN A 185 37.79 22.20 0.26
C GLN A 185 39.12 22.83 -0.19
N ALA A 186 39.54 22.59 -1.43
CA ALA A 186 40.75 23.20 -2.00
C ALA A 186 40.64 24.73 -2.05
N ARG A 187 39.48 25.26 -2.45
CA ARG A 187 39.21 26.71 -2.44
C ARG A 187 39.30 27.30 -1.03
N ILE A 188 38.72 26.64 -0.03
CA ILE A 188 38.79 27.08 1.37
C ILE A 188 40.25 27.12 1.85
N LYS A 189 41.03 26.06 1.57
CA LYS A 189 42.46 26.01 1.92
C LYS A 189 43.28 27.10 1.23
N ASN A 190 43.00 27.41 -0.04
CA ASN A 190 43.67 28.49 -0.76
C ASN A 190 43.35 29.87 -0.16
N ILE A 191 42.09 30.09 0.25
CA ILE A 191 41.69 31.32 0.96
C ILE A 191 42.44 31.43 2.30
N GLN A 192 42.53 30.35 3.07
CA GLN A 192 43.29 30.32 4.34
C GLN A 192 44.78 30.60 4.15
N ARG A 193 45.41 30.03 3.12
CA ARG A 193 46.82 30.32 2.76
C ARG A 193 47.01 31.80 2.40
N ARG A 194 46.08 32.38 1.64
CA ARG A 194 46.15 33.80 1.27
C ARG A 194 46.04 34.70 2.50
N LEU A 195 45.13 34.39 3.42
CA LEU A 195 44.95 35.14 4.67
C LEU A 195 46.15 35.02 5.63
N SER A 196 46.80 33.85 5.70
CA SER A 196 47.99 33.65 6.54
C SER A 196 49.25 34.30 5.95
N GLY A 197 49.45 34.24 4.63
CA GLY A 197 50.58 34.93 3.97
C GLY A 197 50.49 36.46 4.03
N GLN A 198 49.30 37.03 4.14
CA GLN A 198 49.11 38.47 4.35
C GLN A 198 49.54 38.94 5.75
N ARG A 199 49.62 38.03 6.74
CA ARG A 199 50.03 38.36 8.12
C ARG A 199 51.55 38.37 8.31
N THR A 200 52.33 37.77 7.42
CA THR A 200 53.80 37.68 7.56
C THR A 200 54.57 38.83 6.88
N PHE A 201 53.90 39.74 6.16
CA PHE A 201 54.55 40.88 5.48
C PHE A 201 54.36 42.21 6.24
N ARG A 202 54.60 42.21 7.55
CA ARG A 202 54.78 43.43 8.36
C ARG A 202 55.97 43.22 9.29
N GLY A 203 57.19 43.35 8.77
CA GLY A 203 58.38 43.37 9.62
C GLY A 203 59.67 42.97 8.92
N LEU A 204 60.26 43.89 8.14
CA LEU A 204 61.72 43.97 8.01
C LEU A 204 62.07 45.45 7.86
N LYS A 205 62.28 46.11 9.00
CA LYS A 205 62.94 47.42 9.02
C LYS A 205 64.35 47.19 8.47
N GLN A 206 64.73 47.89 7.41
CA GLN A 206 66.09 47.76 6.87
C GLN A 206 67.10 48.18 7.96
N ARG A 207 68.13 47.35 8.19
CA ARG A 207 69.22 47.63 9.14
C ARG A 207 69.90 48.96 8.81
N SER A 208 70.27 49.72 9.84
CA SER A 208 70.92 51.03 9.64
C SER A 208 72.30 50.86 8.99
N THR A 209 72.82 51.90 8.35
CA THR A 209 74.13 51.88 7.65
C THR A 209 75.30 51.49 8.56
N TYR A 210 75.18 51.74 9.87
CA TYR A 210 76.17 51.37 10.88
C TYR A 210 76.23 49.84 11.14
N GLU A 211 75.09 49.15 11.09
CA GLU A 211 74.97 47.71 11.35
C GLU A 211 75.46 46.82 10.19
N LYS A 212 75.76 47.43 9.02
CA LYS A 212 76.19 46.72 7.81
C LYS A 212 77.72 46.66 7.63
N ARG A 213 78.51 47.23 8.54
CA ARG A 213 79.98 47.14 8.46
C ARG A 213 80.44 45.73 8.87
N LEU A 214 81.20 45.08 7.99
CA LEU A 214 81.60 43.66 8.06
C LEU A 214 82.70 43.33 9.07
N TYR A 215 83.24 44.29 9.83
CA TYR A 215 84.23 44.04 10.89
C TYR A 215 83.99 44.92 12.11
N LYS A 216 84.01 44.32 13.31
CA LYS A 216 84.07 45.06 14.58
C LYS A 216 85.53 45.48 14.81
N PRO A 217 85.83 46.74 15.20
CA PRO A 217 87.20 47.23 15.32
C PRO A 217 88.09 46.52 16.36
N HIS A 218 87.53 45.63 17.20
CA HIS A 218 88.22 45.02 18.34
C HIS A 218 88.54 43.54 18.12
N GLU A 219 88.11 42.93 17.02
CA GLU A 219 88.40 41.53 16.71
C GLU A 219 89.58 41.49 15.73
N LYS A 220 90.75 41.05 16.23
CA LYS A 220 91.89 40.71 15.37
C LYS A 220 91.58 39.37 14.68
N PRO A 221 91.76 39.25 13.35
CA PRO A 221 91.66 37.96 12.68
C PRO A 221 92.84 37.07 13.07
N GLU A 222 92.53 35.83 13.47
CA GLU A 222 93.45 34.68 13.43
C GLU A 222 93.45 34.04 12.04
#